data_AF-A0A258QUF4-F1
#
_entry.id   AF-A0A258QUF4-F1
#
_cell.length_a   1.000
_cell.length_b   1.000
_cell.length_c   1.000
_cell.angle_alpha   90.00
_cell.angle_beta   90.00
_cell.angle_gamma   90.00
#
_symmetry.space_group_name_H-M   'P 1'
#
loop_
_entity.id
_entity.type
_entity.pdbx_description
1 polymer ?
#
loop_
_entity_poly.entity_id
_entity_poly.type
_entity_poly.pdbx_seq_one_letter_code
_entity_poly.pdbx_strand_id
1 'polypeptide(L)'
;MTTIEQNLAPEVLEKVRASLMVTDKVNIITNSNPKAAETLSEEVNVDSFFGTTTKEQAQEFKPEDVHKKDQEVMLALQECDALTNQAAQFQEEFVVRGNLALYKLLSDIYSFTLKVRLSEYHHHIIVAMKSALKDRDIKVQENTSETMIIVKYIVGCDRKRASNYARILEIATKENLAAKDLVDYISRRGGIGQIYVTEQESAAKQLGEKSQEKRLGVFREMLVCKEWESTIDFAYDGKPHLHSDEDDCKRSDFTFFMARYDRSKGTYRILHAHNFGEKFENQIIRFMTKGVKASLETLEANLRAYCQKLIDTQKVPEVIANIWRKGRLQLTANQHAKPIDIAQG
;
A
#
# COMPACT_ATOMS: atom_id res chain seq x y z
N MET A 1 4.07 40.10 -27.94
CA MET A 1 5.10 39.34 -28.69
C MET A 1 6.25 39.04 -27.74
N THR A 2 6.19 37.85 -27.15
CA THR A 2 7.29 37.19 -26.45
C THR A 2 7.01 35.70 -26.66
N THR A 3 7.94 35.00 -27.30
CA THR A 3 7.77 33.64 -27.82
C THR A 3 7.59 32.63 -26.67
N ILE A 4 6.68 31.66 -26.84
CA ILE A 4 6.23 30.67 -25.84
C ILE A 4 7.33 29.63 -25.47
N GLU A 5 8.52 29.73 -26.07
CA GLU A 5 9.69 28.91 -25.74
C GLU A 5 10.24 29.10 -24.32
N GLN A 6 9.68 30.01 -23.51
CA GLN A 6 10.20 30.35 -22.18
C GLN A 6 9.50 29.66 -20.98
N ASN A 7 8.51 28.79 -21.17
CA ASN A 7 7.77 28.19 -20.03
C ASN A 7 7.84 26.66 -19.88
N LEU A 8 8.71 25.96 -20.62
CA LEU A 8 9.03 24.55 -20.34
C LEU A 8 10.47 24.44 -19.83
N ALA A 9 10.68 23.64 -18.78
CA ALA A 9 12.01 23.39 -18.24
C ALA A 9 12.91 22.74 -19.32
N PRO A 10 14.16 23.23 -19.51
CA PRO A 10 15.04 22.79 -20.59
C PRO A 10 15.31 21.28 -20.59
N GLU A 11 15.27 20.64 -19.41
CA GLU A 11 15.42 19.18 -19.25
C GLU A 11 14.31 18.37 -19.93
N VAL A 12 13.08 18.88 -20.00
CA VAL A 12 11.94 18.16 -20.61
C VAL A 12 12.07 18.18 -22.13
N LEU A 13 12.48 19.31 -22.69
CA LEU A 13 12.75 19.49 -24.12
C LEU A 13 13.91 18.60 -24.60
N GLU A 14 14.94 18.43 -23.77
CA GLU A 14 16.08 17.56 -24.08
C GLU A 14 15.71 16.07 -24.00
N LYS A 15 14.87 15.66 -23.04
CA LYS A 15 14.36 14.29 -22.95
C LYS A 15 13.44 13.90 -24.11
N VAL A 16 12.60 14.83 -24.58
CA VAL A 16 11.76 14.61 -25.76
C VAL A 16 12.62 14.45 -27.02
N ARG A 17 13.65 15.30 -27.21
CA ARG A 17 14.61 15.17 -28.32
C ARG A 17 15.42 13.88 -28.26
N ALA A 18 15.85 13.47 -27.07
CA ALA A 18 16.64 12.24 -26.89
C ALA A 18 15.83 10.97 -27.19
N SER A 19 14.53 10.95 -26.86
CA SER A 19 13.67 9.78 -27.11
C SER A 19 13.40 9.54 -28.60
N LEU A 20 13.54 10.56 -29.45
CA LEU A 20 13.34 10.47 -30.90
C LEU A 20 14.58 9.98 -31.66
N MET A 21 15.78 10.00 -31.05
CA MET A 21 17.02 9.56 -31.71
C MET A 21 17.32 8.07 -31.55
N VAL A 22 16.56 7.33 -30.73
CA VAL A 22 16.81 5.92 -30.42
C VAL A 22 15.68 5.04 -30.95
N THR A 23 15.55 4.95 -32.28
CA THR A 23 14.83 3.84 -32.91
C THR A 23 15.57 3.44 -34.18
N ASP A 24 16.60 2.61 -34.03
CA ASP A 24 17.11 1.79 -35.12
C ASP A 24 17.50 0.43 -34.59
N LYS A 25 16.93 -0.61 -35.23
CA LYS A 25 17.15 -2.05 -35.08
C LYS A 25 16.29 -2.79 -34.05
N VAL A 26 15.15 -3.29 -34.52
CA VAL A 26 14.70 -4.66 -34.18
C VAL A 26 14.17 -5.33 -35.45
N ASN A 27 14.80 -6.43 -35.85
CA ASN A 27 14.35 -7.31 -36.93
C ASN A 27 13.46 -8.41 -36.32
N ILE A 28 12.20 -8.50 -36.74
CA ILE A 28 11.33 -9.65 -36.44
C ILE A 28 10.83 -10.22 -37.77
N ILE A 29 11.17 -11.49 -37.99
CA ILE A 29 10.71 -12.33 -39.09
C ILE A 29 9.42 -13.00 -38.63
N THR A 30 8.32 -12.80 -39.34
CA THR A 30 7.14 -13.70 -39.27
C THR A 30 6.55 -13.93 -40.65
N ASN A 31 6.59 -15.19 -41.09
CA ASN A 31 5.88 -15.73 -42.24
C ASN A 31 4.37 -15.60 -42.06
N SER A 32 3.65 -15.21 -43.11
CA SER A 32 2.20 -15.37 -43.21
C SER A 32 1.80 -15.79 -44.62
N ASN A 33 0.96 -16.83 -44.71
CA ASN A 33 0.15 -17.15 -45.88
C ASN A 33 -1.33 -16.91 -45.49
N PRO A 34 -2.17 -16.25 -46.31
CA PRO A 34 -3.48 -15.78 -45.86
C PRO A 34 -4.64 -16.67 -46.35
N LYS A 35 -5.74 -16.71 -45.58
CA LYS A 35 -7.08 -16.91 -46.14
C LYS A 35 -8.16 -16.19 -45.32
N ALA A 36 -8.81 -15.28 -46.05
CA ALA A 36 -9.98 -14.43 -45.81
C ALA A 36 -11.07 -14.90 -44.83
N ALA A 37 -11.68 -13.94 -44.12
CA ALA A 37 -13.05 -13.48 -44.37
C ALA A 37 -13.37 -12.21 -43.54
N GLU A 38 -14.07 -11.27 -44.18
CA GLU A 38 -14.46 -9.94 -43.68
C GLU A 38 -15.60 -10.00 -42.65
N THR A 39 -15.56 -9.15 -41.62
CA THR A 39 -16.77 -8.51 -41.06
C THR A 39 -16.41 -7.18 -40.38
N LEU A 40 -17.21 -6.15 -40.68
CA LEU A 40 -17.08 -4.77 -40.21
C LEU A 40 -17.06 -4.65 -38.68
N SER A 41 -15.99 -4.05 -38.15
CA SER A 41 -15.98 -3.36 -36.86
C SER A 41 -15.02 -2.18 -36.97
N GLU A 42 -15.43 -1.04 -36.42
CA GLU A 42 -14.58 0.13 -36.19
C GLU A 42 -13.53 -0.23 -35.14
N GLU A 43 -12.54 -1.03 -35.52
CA GLU A 43 -11.34 -1.22 -34.74
C GLU A 43 -10.35 -0.13 -35.14
N VAL A 44 -10.12 0.80 -34.22
CA VAL A 44 -8.95 1.70 -34.29
C VAL A 44 -7.72 0.80 -34.24
N ASN A 45 -7.15 0.55 -35.41
CA ASN A 45 -6.02 -0.33 -35.58
C ASN A 45 -4.77 0.29 -34.91
N VAL A 46 -4.45 -0.21 -33.72
CA VAL A 46 -3.29 0.22 -32.92
C VAL A 46 -1.96 -0.07 -33.63
N ASP A 47 -1.95 -0.99 -34.61
CA ASP A 47 -0.76 -1.27 -35.43
C ASP A 47 -0.45 -0.15 -36.44
N SER A 48 -1.41 0.75 -36.73
CA SER A 48 -1.13 1.96 -37.53
C SER A 48 -0.27 2.99 -36.78
N PHE A 49 -0.14 2.86 -35.46
CA PHE A 49 0.64 3.76 -34.62
C PHE A 49 2.14 3.40 -34.58
N PHE A 50 2.49 2.15 -34.92
CA PHE A 50 3.88 1.65 -34.92
C PHE A 50 4.35 1.10 -36.28
N GLY A 51 3.80 1.60 -37.38
CA GLY A 51 4.15 1.17 -38.73
C GLY A 51 5.59 1.53 -39.13
N THR A 52 6.39 0.50 -39.42
CA THR A 52 7.73 0.58 -40.00
C THR A 52 7.76 1.38 -41.30
N THR A 53 8.33 2.57 -41.25
CA THR A 53 8.47 3.45 -42.42
C THR A 53 9.50 2.87 -43.40
N THR A 54 9.12 2.63 -44.66
CA THR A 54 10.06 2.15 -45.69
C THR A 54 10.96 3.29 -46.20
N LYS A 55 12.15 2.93 -46.72
CA LYS A 55 13.16 3.89 -47.23
C LYS A 55 12.65 4.85 -48.31
N GLU A 56 11.60 4.48 -49.04
CA GLU A 56 10.98 5.29 -50.08
C GLU A 56 10.04 6.36 -49.48
N GLN A 57 9.32 6.03 -48.40
CA GLN A 57 8.54 7.00 -47.63
C GLN A 57 9.45 7.96 -46.85
N ALA A 58 10.63 7.49 -46.41
CA ALA A 58 11.65 8.31 -45.75
C ALA A 58 12.17 9.50 -46.61
N GLN A 59 12.13 9.37 -47.95
CA GLN A 59 12.56 10.43 -48.87
C GLN A 59 11.49 11.51 -49.14
N GLU A 60 10.23 11.28 -48.75
CA GLU A 60 9.15 12.27 -48.87
C GLU A 60 8.94 13.11 -47.60
N PHE A 61 9.59 12.77 -46.47
CA PHE A 61 9.45 13.55 -45.24
C PHE A 61 10.10 14.93 -45.39
N LYS A 62 9.27 15.97 -45.32
CA LYS A 62 9.74 17.34 -45.21
C LYS A 62 9.99 17.65 -43.72
N PRO A 63 10.95 18.55 -43.39
CA PRO A 63 11.15 19.04 -42.02
C PRO A 63 9.87 19.59 -41.37
N GLU A 64 8.93 20.06 -42.20
CA GLU A 64 7.60 20.52 -41.80
C GLU A 64 6.74 19.42 -41.15
N ASP A 65 6.93 18.15 -41.48
CA ASP A 65 6.12 17.04 -40.93
C ASP A 65 6.60 16.60 -39.54
N VAL A 66 7.88 16.86 -39.18
CA VAL A 66 8.36 16.75 -37.79
C VAL A 66 7.78 17.89 -36.95
N HIS A 67 7.73 19.11 -37.49
CA HIS A 67 7.07 20.24 -36.82
C HIS A 67 5.58 20.04 -36.58
N LYS A 68 4.85 19.37 -37.49
CA LYS A 68 3.43 19.03 -37.28
C LYS A 68 3.25 18.01 -36.15
N LYS A 69 4.10 16.97 -36.09
CA LYS A 69 4.09 15.99 -35.01
C LYS A 69 4.47 16.62 -33.66
N ASP A 70 5.47 17.49 -33.64
CA ASP A 70 5.86 18.26 -32.44
C ASP A 70 4.72 19.18 -31.97
N GLN A 71 3.98 19.78 -32.91
CA GLN A 71 2.78 20.58 -32.62
C GLN A 71 1.64 19.73 -32.05
N GLU A 72 1.37 18.55 -32.62
CA GLU A 72 0.36 17.62 -32.12
C GLU A 72 0.70 17.13 -30.71
N VAL A 73 1.96 16.76 -30.45
CA VAL A 73 2.44 16.39 -29.12
C VAL A 73 2.34 17.56 -28.14
N MET A 74 2.69 18.78 -28.56
CA MET A 74 2.52 19.98 -27.73
C MET A 74 1.05 20.27 -27.41
N LEU A 75 0.14 20.15 -28.38
CA LEU A 75 -1.29 20.37 -28.20
C LEU A 75 -1.89 19.32 -27.25
N ALA A 76 -1.49 18.05 -27.39
CA ALA A 76 -1.89 16.98 -26.48
C ALA A 76 -1.40 17.24 -25.05
N LEU A 77 -0.15 17.70 -24.88
CA LEU A 77 0.38 18.07 -23.56
C LEU A 77 -0.36 19.27 -22.96
N GLN A 78 -0.70 20.28 -23.76
CA GLN A 78 -1.49 21.43 -23.32
C GLN A 78 -2.90 21.02 -22.89
N GLU A 79 -3.52 20.07 -23.61
CA GLU A 79 -4.82 19.52 -23.23
C GLU A 79 -4.72 18.69 -21.94
N CYS A 80 -3.68 17.87 -21.78
CA CYS A 80 -3.40 17.16 -20.52
C CYS A 80 -3.18 18.12 -19.35
N ASP A 81 -2.45 19.22 -19.54
CA ASP A 81 -2.25 20.24 -18.50
C ASP A 81 -3.56 20.95 -18.15
N ALA A 82 -4.39 21.27 -19.15
CA ALA A 82 -5.72 21.84 -18.92
C ALA A 82 -6.63 20.89 -18.13
N LEU A 83 -6.65 19.60 -18.49
CA LEU A 83 -7.40 18.56 -17.77
C LEU A 83 -6.87 18.36 -16.35
N THR A 84 -5.54 18.43 -16.14
CA THR A 84 -4.92 18.34 -14.82
C THR A 84 -5.34 19.51 -13.93
N ASN A 85 -5.38 20.73 -14.47
CA ASN A 85 -5.85 21.91 -13.77
C ASN A 85 -7.35 21.80 -13.43
N GLN A 86 -8.16 21.30 -14.36
CA GLN A 86 -9.58 21.05 -14.11
C GLN A 86 -9.78 19.99 -13.00
N ALA A 87 -8.98 18.93 -12.99
CA ALA A 87 -9.01 17.92 -11.94
C ALA A 87 -8.61 18.50 -10.57
N ALA A 88 -7.59 19.36 -10.52
CA ALA A 88 -7.17 20.04 -9.29
C ALA A 88 -8.28 20.96 -8.74
N GLN A 89 -8.92 21.75 -9.61
CA GLN A 89 -10.04 22.63 -9.22
C GLN A 89 -11.23 21.81 -8.71
N PHE A 90 -11.58 20.72 -9.39
CA PHE A 90 -12.66 19.83 -8.96
C PHE A 90 -12.39 19.25 -7.57
N GLN A 91 -11.16 18.80 -7.33
CA GLN A 91 -10.74 18.26 -6.04
C GLN A 91 -10.86 19.31 -4.92
N GLU A 92 -10.40 20.54 -5.14
CA GLU A 92 -10.48 21.59 -4.12
C GLU A 92 -11.94 22.01 -3.85
N GLU A 93 -12.71 22.26 -4.91
CA GLU A 93 -14.05 22.83 -4.79
C GLU A 93 -15.10 21.82 -4.33
N PHE A 94 -15.13 20.63 -4.92
CA PHE A 94 -16.20 19.67 -4.64
C PHE A 94 -15.80 18.65 -3.58
N VAL A 95 -14.53 18.24 -3.53
CA VAL A 95 -14.09 17.23 -2.57
C VAL A 95 -13.71 17.86 -1.24
N VAL A 96 -12.76 18.80 -1.23
CA VAL A 96 -12.26 19.39 0.03
C VAL A 96 -13.33 20.28 0.68
N ARG A 97 -13.87 21.28 -0.04
CA ARG A 97 -14.90 22.16 0.52
C ARG A 97 -16.21 21.41 0.78
N GLY A 98 -16.57 20.46 -0.07
CA GLY A 98 -17.74 19.59 0.14
C GLY A 98 -17.63 18.78 1.43
N ASN A 99 -16.46 18.18 1.69
CA ASN A 99 -16.20 17.47 2.94
C ASN A 99 -16.25 18.40 4.16
N LEU A 100 -15.67 19.60 4.07
CA LEU A 100 -15.71 20.58 5.16
C LEU A 100 -17.15 21.00 5.49
N ALA A 101 -17.97 21.26 4.48
CA ALA A 101 -19.39 21.58 4.65
C ALA A 101 -20.15 20.41 5.31
N LEU A 102 -19.84 19.18 4.94
CA LEU A 102 -20.40 17.99 5.57
C LEU A 102 -19.98 17.88 7.04
N TYR A 103 -18.71 18.15 7.38
CA TYR A 103 -18.25 18.09 8.77
C TYR A 103 -18.92 19.15 9.64
N LYS A 104 -19.15 20.33 9.08
CA LYS A 104 -19.94 21.39 9.74
C LYS A 104 -21.37 20.93 10.02
N LEU A 105 -22.04 20.32 9.03
CA LEU A 105 -23.37 19.73 9.23
C LEU A 105 -23.37 18.69 10.35
N LEU A 106 -22.35 17.83 10.41
CA LEU A 106 -22.21 16.85 11.50
C LEU A 106 -22.01 17.50 12.86
N SER A 107 -21.23 18.58 12.94
CA SER A 107 -21.06 19.40 14.14
C SER A 107 -22.40 20.00 14.61
N ASP A 108 -23.21 20.49 13.69
CA ASP A 108 -24.53 21.06 14.02
C ASP A 108 -25.50 19.97 14.51
N ILE A 109 -25.52 18.80 13.86
CA ILE A 109 -26.31 17.64 14.31
C ILE A 109 -25.85 17.17 15.69
N TYR A 110 -24.55 17.18 15.95
CA TYR A 110 -24.00 16.81 17.24
C TYR A 110 -24.37 17.81 18.33
N SER A 111 -24.28 19.10 18.04
CA SER A 111 -24.75 20.17 18.94
C SER A 111 -26.23 19.99 19.29
N PHE A 112 -27.07 19.67 18.29
CA PHE A 112 -28.48 19.38 18.52
C PHE A 112 -28.68 18.12 19.37
N THR A 113 -27.91 17.06 19.11
CA THR A 113 -27.95 15.82 19.89
C THR A 113 -27.62 16.06 21.36
N LEU A 114 -26.60 16.88 21.65
CA LEU A 114 -26.24 17.27 23.02
C LEU A 114 -27.37 18.09 23.68
N LYS A 115 -27.96 19.04 22.95
CA LYS A 115 -29.10 19.83 23.46
C LYS A 115 -30.31 18.95 23.80
N VAL A 116 -30.64 17.97 22.96
CA VAL A 116 -31.73 17.03 23.23
C VAL A 116 -31.44 16.20 24.47
N ARG A 117 -30.22 15.70 24.62
CA ARG A 117 -29.83 14.91 25.81
C ARG A 117 -29.85 15.70 27.12
N LEU A 118 -29.50 16.98 27.07
CA LEU A 118 -29.51 17.88 28.24
C LEU A 118 -30.92 18.40 28.56
N SER A 119 -31.89 18.22 27.67
CA SER A 119 -33.27 18.68 27.87
C SER A 119 -34.04 17.76 28.80
N GLU A 120 -34.84 18.34 29.70
CA GLU A 120 -35.77 17.61 30.55
C GLU A 120 -36.81 16.81 29.73
N TYR A 121 -37.12 17.30 28.52
CA TYR A 121 -38.07 16.67 27.61
C TYR A 121 -37.44 15.66 26.65
N HIS A 122 -36.19 15.23 26.87
CA HIS A 122 -35.45 14.33 25.94
C HIS A 122 -36.30 13.14 25.48
N HIS A 123 -36.96 12.45 26.42
CA HIS A 123 -37.75 11.26 26.13
C HIS A 123 -38.91 11.57 25.18
N HIS A 124 -39.65 12.65 25.45
CA HIS A 124 -40.76 13.10 24.62
C HIS A 124 -40.30 13.51 23.22
N ILE A 125 -39.16 14.20 23.11
CA ILE A 125 -38.57 14.58 21.82
C ILE A 125 -38.23 13.34 21.00
N ILE A 126 -37.57 12.33 21.60
CA ILE A 126 -37.21 11.09 20.91
C ILE A 126 -38.46 10.31 20.48
N VAL A 127 -39.51 10.26 21.31
CA VAL A 127 -40.78 9.61 20.97
C VAL A 127 -41.47 10.32 19.79
N ALA A 128 -41.52 11.66 19.81
CA ALA A 128 -42.08 12.45 18.70
C ALA A 128 -41.30 12.23 17.40
N MET A 129 -39.96 12.18 17.45
CA MET A 129 -39.12 11.86 16.29
C MET A 129 -39.37 10.45 15.76
N LYS A 130 -39.52 9.45 16.65
CA LYS A 130 -39.86 8.08 16.25
C LYS A 130 -41.21 8.02 15.54
N SER A 131 -42.22 8.75 16.02
CA SER A 131 -43.54 8.83 15.37
C SER A 131 -43.41 9.43 13.97
N ALA A 132 -42.75 10.59 13.85
CA ALA A 132 -42.56 11.25 12.57
C ALA A 132 -41.73 10.43 11.57
N LEU A 133 -40.81 9.57 12.03
CA LEU A 133 -40.09 8.64 11.18
C LEU A 133 -41.00 7.52 10.64
N LYS A 134 -41.95 7.03 11.45
CA LYS A 134 -42.96 6.05 11.01
C LYS A 134 -43.87 6.66 9.93
N ASP A 135 -44.29 7.91 10.11
CA ASP A 135 -45.12 8.62 9.12
C ASP A 135 -44.41 8.81 7.78
N ARG A 136 -43.07 8.81 7.78
CA ARG A 136 -42.22 8.88 6.57
C ARG A 136 -41.82 7.51 6.01
N ASP A 137 -42.42 6.42 6.49
CA ASP A 137 -42.07 5.03 6.15
C ASP A 137 -40.60 4.65 6.41
N ILE A 138 -39.95 5.31 7.38
CA ILE A 138 -38.58 5.00 7.80
C ILE A 138 -38.62 4.04 8.98
N LYS A 139 -38.21 2.80 8.75
CA LYS A 139 -38.17 1.76 9.80
C LYS A 139 -37.11 2.05 10.86
N VAL A 140 -37.52 1.98 12.13
CA VAL A 140 -36.68 2.10 13.32
C VAL A 140 -36.93 0.87 14.20
N GLN A 141 -35.86 0.19 14.60
CA GLN A 141 -35.92 -0.94 15.53
C GLN A 141 -36.02 -0.42 16.97
N GLU A 142 -36.57 -1.22 17.90
CA GLU A 142 -36.75 -0.80 19.29
C GLU A 142 -35.41 -0.47 19.99
N ASN A 143 -34.37 -1.23 19.69
CA ASN A 143 -33.01 -1.08 20.23
C ASN A 143 -32.15 -0.03 19.50
N THR A 144 -32.75 0.80 18.63
CA THR A 144 -32.01 1.85 17.91
C THR A 144 -31.56 2.94 18.88
N SER A 145 -30.29 3.33 18.82
CA SER A 145 -29.76 4.41 19.66
C SER A 145 -30.45 5.75 19.38
N GLU A 146 -30.54 6.61 20.39
CA GLU A 146 -31.13 7.96 20.28
C GLU A 146 -30.40 8.81 19.23
N THR A 147 -29.06 8.72 19.20
CA THR A 147 -28.23 9.38 18.18
C THR A 147 -28.64 8.93 16.78
N MET A 148 -28.84 7.63 16.57
CA MET A 148 -29.25 7.09 15.27
C MET A 148 -30.66 7.56 14.87
N ILE A 149 -31.57 7.74 15.82
CA ILE A 149 -32.92 8.27 15.56
C ILE A 149 -32.84 9.73 15.09
N ILE A 150 -32.09 10.56 15.80
CA ILE A 150 -31.87 11.97 15.45
C ILE A 150 -31.23 12.08 14.05
N VAL A 151 -30.19 11.30 13.80
CA VAL A 151 -29.49 11.30 12.51
C VAL A 151 -30.42 10.83 11.39
N LYS A 152 -31.20 9.75 11.56
CA LYS A 152 -32.20 9.30 10.58
C LYS A 152 -33.25 10.36 10.28
N TYR A 153 -33.67 11.12 11.29
CA TYR A 153 -34.66 12.19 11.11
C TYR A 153 -34.15 13.31 10.21
N ILE A 154 -32.86 13.66 10.32
CA ILE A 154 -32.23 14.76 9.59
C ILE A 154 -31.75 14.32 8.21
N VAL A 155 -31.10 13.15 8.12
CA VAL A 155 -30.43 12.66 6.91
C VAL A 155 -31.37 11.82 6.03
N GLY A 156 -32.43 11.26 6.61
CA GLY A 156 -33.45 10.51 5.89
C GLY A 156 -33.18 9.00 5.79
N CYS A 157 -33.64 8.40 4.69
CA CYS A 157 -33.76 6.94 4.53
C CYS A 157 -32.44 6.21 4.21
N ASP A 158 -31.36 6.93 3.82
CA ASP A 158 -30.09 6.27 3.50
C ASP A 158 -29.46 5.64 4.75
N ARG A 159 -29.62 4.32 4.84
CA ARG A 159 -29.17 3.50 5.97
C ARG A 159 -27.66 3.58 6.16
N LYS A 160 -26.86 3.61 5.08
CA LYS A 160 -25.39 3.59 5.17
C LYS A 160 -24.89 4.95 5.67
N ARG A 161 -25.40 6.05 5.09
CA ARG A 161 -25.04 7.41 5.52
C ARG A 161 -25.43 7.65 6.98
N ALA A 162 -26.68 7.34 7.35
CA ALA A 162 -27.15 7.52 8.71
C ALA A 162 -26.32 6.71 9.72
N SER A 163 -25.99 5.46 9.40
CA SER A 163 -25.19 4.61 10.28
C SER A 163 -23.76 5.13 10.47
N ASN A 164 -23.11 5.60 9.41
CA ASN A 164 -21.76 6.15 9.50
C ASN A 164 -21.72 7.45 10.32
N TYR A 165 -22.70 8.34 10.12
CA TYR A 165 -22.77 9.59 10.87
C TYR A 165 -23.10 9.35 12.34
N ALA A 166 -24.09 8.50 12.64
CA ALA A 166 -24.42 8.14 14.02
C ALA A 166 -23.22 7.53 14.76
N ARG A 167 -22.44 6.67 14.08
CA ARG A 167 -21.21 6.09 14.65
C ARG A 167 -20.21 7.17 15.06
N ILE A 168 -19.95 8.16 14.20
CA ILE A 168 -19.01 9.24 14.52
C ILE A 168 -19.50 10.06 15.71
N LEU A 169 -20.79 10.39 15.76
CA LEU A 169 -21.36 11.17 16.86
C LEU A 169 -21.34 10.39 18.19
N GLU A 170 -21.53 9.07 18.14
CA GLU A 170 -21.38 8.19 19.29
C GLU A 170 -19.92 8.13 19.78
N ILE A 171 -18.95 8.02 18.87
CA ILE A 171 -17.52 8.07 19.20
C ILE A 171 -17.16 9.43 19.81
N ALA A 172 -17.63 10.53 19.22
CA ALA A 172 -17.42 11.88 19.76
C ALA A 172 -18.01 12.04 21.17
N THR A 173 -19.18 11.44 21.43
CA THR A 173 -19.76 11.38 22.78
C THR A 173 -18.87 10.59 23.74
N LYS A 174 -18.37 9.41 23.34
CA LYS A 174 -17.51 8.57 24.18
C LYS A 174 -16.19 9.25 24.53
N GLU A 175 -15.66 10.06 23.61
CA GLU A 175 -14.44 10.85 23.82
C GLU A 175 -14.68 12.21 24.49
N ASN A 176 -15.94 12.52 24.83
CA ASN A 176 -16.34 13.76 25.48
C ASN A 176 -15.91 15.03 24.70
N LEU A 177 -16.06 15.00 23.37
CA LEU A 177 -15.70 16.12 22.51
C LEU A 177 -16.76 17.23 22.57
N ALA A 178 -16.32 18.49 22.49
CA ALA A 178 -17.23 19.61 22.24
C ALA A 178 -17.61 19.66 20.76
N ALA A 179 -18.82 20.14 20.45
CA ALA A 179 -19.29 20.10 19.07
C ALA A 179 -18.47 20.96 18.10
N LYS A 180 -17.96 22.10 18.57
CA LYS A 180 -17.05 22.96 17.80
C LYS A 180 -15.76 22.23 17.36
N ASP A 181 -15.30 21.26 18.13
CA ASP A 181 -14.03 20.58 17.89
C ASP A 181 -14.21 19.35 16.98
N LEU A 182 -15.47 19.00 16.63
CA LEU A 182 -15.77 17.81 15.83
C LEU A 182 -15.24 17.93 14.39
N VAL A 183 -15.23 19.13 13.82
CA VAL A 183 -14.76 19.37 12.44
C VAL A 183 -13.25 19.07 12.33
N ASP A 184 -12.47 19.61 13.26
CA ASP A 184 -11.02 19.40 13.32
C ASP A 184 -10.69 17.95 13.67
N TYR A 185 -11.48 17.36 14.58
CA TYR A 185 -11.36 15.95 14.93
C TYR A 185 -11.51 15.03 13.72
N ILE A 186 -12.57 15.22 12.92
CA ILE A 186 -12.81 14.39 11.73
C ILE A 186 -11.70 14.59 10.69
N SER A 187 -11.28 15.84 10.49
CA SER A 187 -10.23 16.19 9.52
C SER A 187 -8.88 15.53 9.88
N ARG A 188 -8.46 15.62 11.14
CA ARG A 188 -7.22 15.00 11.65
C ARG A 188 -7.24 13.47 11.55
N ARG A 189 -8.42 12.85 11.65
CA ARG A 189 -8.60 11.39 11.56
C ARG A 189 -8.65 10.86 10.12
N GLY A 190 -8.46 11.70 9.11
CA GLY A 190 -8.51 11.29 7.70
C GLY A 190 -9.93 11.15 7.16
N GLY A 191 -10.90 11.81 7.80
CA GLY A 191 -12.29 11.86 7.36
C GLY A 191 -13.20 10.77 7.94
N ILE A 192 -14.47 10.86 7.57
CA ILE A 192 -15.56 10.04 8.11
C ILE A 192 -15.33 8.53 7.92
N GLY A 193 -14.72 8.15 6.79
CA GLY A 193 -14.50 6.75 6.43
C GLY A 193 -13.49 6.01 7.31
N GLN A 194 -12.60 6.73 8.02
CA GLN A 194 -11.54 6.12 8.84
C GLN A 194 -11.90 6.00 10.32
N ILE A 195 -13.05 6.55 10.74
CA ILE A 195 -13.45 6.63 12.15
C ILE A 195 -14.40 5.47 12.47
N TYR A 196 -13.82 4.40 13.03
CA TYR A 196 -14.56 3.21 13.47
C TYR A 196 -14.56 3.01 14.98
N VAL A 197 -13.50 3.47 15.63
CA VAL A 197 -13.20 3.27 17.05
C VAL A 197 -12.65 4.56 17.65
N THR A 198 -12.59 4.62 18.98
CA THR A 198 -12.03 5.79 19.67
C THR A 198 -10.55 6.00 19.31
N GLU A 199 -10.04 7.20 19.49
CA GLU A 199 -8.63 7.55 19.25
C GLU A 199 -7.70 6.70 20.11
N GLN A 200 -8.08 6.47 21.38
CA GLN A 200 -7.35 5.60 22.29
C GLN A 200 -7.32 4.15 21.78
N GLU A 201 -8.45 3.61 21.36
CA GLU A 201 -8.52 2.24 20.81
C GLU A 201 -7.74 2.11 19.50
N SER A 202 -7.83 3.11 18.62
CA SER A 202 -7.08 3.15 17.37
C SER A 202 -5.58 3.22 17.64
N ALA A 203 -5.14 4.08 18.54
CA ALA A 203 -3.74 4.21 18.95
C ALA A 203 -3.24 2.94 19.62
N ALA A 204 -4.04 2.31 20.48
CA ALA A 204 -3.69 1.04 21.12
C ALA A 204 -3.55 -0.10 20.11
N LYS A 205 -4.43 -0.17 19.10
CA LYS A 205 -4.32 -1.15 18.02
C LYS A 205 -3.05 -0.95 17.20
N GLN A 206 -2.76 0.28 16.79
CA GLN A 206 -1.53 0.61 16.05
C GLN A 206 -0.28 0.31 16.87
N LEU A 207 -0.28 0.65 18.17
CA LEU A 207 0.83 0.34 19.06
C LEU A 207 1.00 -1.17 19.24
N GLY A 208 -0.10 -1.91 19.34
CA GLY A 208 -0.12 -3.37 19.37
C GLY A 208 0.47 -3.98 18.10
N GLU A 209 0.06 -3.50 16.93
CA GLU A 209 0.60 -3.93 15.63
C GLU A 209 2.12 -3.66 15.53
N LYS A 210 2.57 -2.45 15.85
CA LYS A 210 4.00 -2.10 15.91
C LYS A 210 4.78 -2.98 16.89
N SER A 211 4.21 -3.28 18.04
CA SER A 211 4.83 -4.17 19.03
C SER A 211 4.98 -5.59 18.49
N GLN A 212 3.96 -6.12 17.81
CA GLN A 212 4.03 -7.44 17.19
C GLN A 212 5.05 -7.50 16.04
N GLU A 213 5.14 -6.44 15.25
CA GLU A 213 6.14 -6.33 14.17
C GLU A 213 7.56 -6.30 14.72
N LYS A 214 7.83 -5.53 15.78
CA LYS A 214 9.13 -5.54 16.46
C LYS A 214 9.48 -6.91 17.03
N ARG A 215 8.53 -7.59 17.67
CA ARG A 215 8.73 -8.96 18.19
C ARG A 215 9.10 -9.93 17.07
N LEU A 216 8.40 -9.84 15.94
CA LEU A 216 8.66 -10.66 14.76
C LEU A 216 10.09 -10.43 14.23
N GLY A 217 10.53 -9.16 14.17
CA GLY A 217 11.90 -8.80 13.82
C GLY A 217 12.93 -9.47 14.73
N VAL A 218 12.74 -9.40 16.05
CA VAL A 218 13.66 -10.06 17.01
C VAL A 218 13.71 -11.59 16.80
N PHE A 219 12.57 -12.24 16.54
CA PHE A 219 12.57 -13.67 16.28
C PHE A 219 13.24 -14.04 14.95
N ARG A 220 13.04 -13.23 13.90
CA ARG A 220 13.73 -13.39 12.61
C ARG A 220 15.25 -13.27 12.81
N GLU A 221 15.71 -12.23 13.48
CA GLU A 221 17.14 -12.02 13.78
C GLU A 221 17.73 -13.19 14.60
N MET A 222 16.99 -13.68 15.58
CA MET A 222 17.43 -14.84 16.37
C MET A 222 17.59 -16.10 15.50
N LEU A 223 16.71 -16.32 14.52
CA LEU A 223 16.82 -17.43 13.57
C LEU A 223 18.00 -17.26 12.61
N VAL A 224 18.23 -16.05 12.09
CA VAL A 224 19.41 -15.75 11.25
C VAL A 224 20.69 -15.99 12.06
N CYS A 225 20.73 -15.58 13.33
CA CYS A 225 21.90 -15.82 14.18
C CYS A 225 22.19 -17.31 14.42
N LYS A 226 21.20 -18.20 14.25
CA LYS A 226 21.42 -19.65 14.38
C LYS A 226 22.27 -20.23 13.26
N GLU A 227 22.42 -19.54 12.14
CA GLU A 227 23.33 -19.95 11.06
C GLU A 227 24.74 -20.20 11.61
N TRP A 228 25.25 -19.29 12.44
CA TRP A 228 26.57 -19.39 13.07
C TRP A 228 26.72 -20.54 14.07
N GLU A 229 25.61 -21.13 14.53
CA GLU A 229 25.64 -22.32 15.39
C GLU A 229 25.55 -23.62 14.59
N SER A 230 25.00 -23.58 13.37
CA SER A 230 24.83 -24.75 12.51
C SER A 230 26.18 -25.34 12.12
N THR A 231 26.26 -26.67 12.12
CA THR A 231 27.43 -27.44 11.66
C THR A 231 27.11 -28.32 10.46
N ILE A 232 25.90 -28.21 9.91
CA ILE A 232 25.42 -29.04 8.81
C ILE A 232 25.22 -28.14 7.60
N ASP A 233 26.11 -28.30 6.63
CA ASP A 233 26.04 -27.62 5.34
C ASP A 233 25.83 -28.65 4.23
N PHE A 234 25.02 -28.31 3.25
CA PHE A 234 24.86 -29.09 2.03
C PHE A 234 24.65 -28.16 0.84
N ALA A 235 25.23 -28.53 -0.31
CA ALA A 235 24.99 -27.85 -1.57
C ALA A 235 23.68 -28.36 -2.19
N TYR A 236 22.85 -27.46 -2.69
CA TYR A 236 21.64 -27.77 -3.44
C TYR A 236 21.76 -27.18 -4.85
N ASP A 237 21.90 -28.05 -5.85
CA ASP A 237 22.12 -27.63 -7.24
C ASP A 237 20.85 -27.14 -7.94
N GLY A 238 19.68 -27.37 -7.36
CA GLY A 238 18.39 -26.94 -7.89
C GLY A 238 18.10 -25.46 -7.61
N LYS A 239 17.22 -24.85 -8.43
CA LYS A 239 16.66 -23.54 -8.11
C LYS A 239 15.44 -23.69 -7.19
N PRO A 240 15.34 -22.92 -6.09
CA PRO A 240 14.12 -22.88 -5.28
C PRO A 240 12.92 -22.41 -6.10
N HIS A 241 11.77 -23.03 -5.88
CA HIS A 241 10.51 -22.58 -6.49
C HIS A 241 10.07 -21.28 -5.82
N LEU A 242 9.78 -20.26 -6.62
CA LEU A 242 9.29 -18.97 -6.14
C LEU A 242 7.76 -19.00 -6.04
N HIS A 243 7.20 -18.57 -4.91
CA HIS A 243 5.75 -18.54 -4.67
C HIS A 243 5.21 -17.13 -4.40
N SER A 244 6.01 -16.10 -4.62
CA SER A 244 5.64 -14.70 -4.46
C SER A 244 6.27 -13.83 -5.54
N ASP A 245 5.93 -12.54 -5.55
CA ASP A 245 6.57 -11.57 -6.42
C ASP A 245 8.09 -11.50 -6.17
N GLU A 246 8.85 -11.10 -7.20
CA GLU A 246 10.31 -11.07 -7.11
C GLU A 246 10.83 -10.22 -5.95
N ASP A 247 10.14 -9.12 -5.62
CA ASP A 247 10.57 -8.22 -4.57
C ASP A 247 10.32 -8.80 -3.17
N ASP A 248 9.22 -9.53 -2.95
CA ASP A 248 8.98 -10.28 -1.71
C ASP A 248 9.92 -11.47 -1.56
N CYS A 249 10.24 -12.16 -2.66
CA CYS A 249 11.23 -13.25 -2.67
C CYS A 249 12.67 -12.76 -2.48
N LYS A 250 13.01 -11.52 -2.90
CA LYS A 250 14.33 -10.92 -2.62
C LYS A 250 14.48 -10.50 -1.15
N ARG A 251 13.38 -10.19 -0.47
CA ARG A 251 13.35 -9.79 0.95
C ARG A 251 13.29 -10.97 1.93
N SER A 252 13.13 -12.19 1.43
CA SER A 252 13.08 -13.41 2.24
C SER A 252 14.49 -13.84 2.67
N ASP A 253 14.66 -14.26 3.93
CA ASP A 253 15.97 -14.71 4.46
C ASP A 253 16.14 -16.24 4.41
N PHE A 254 15.06 -17.00 4.26
CA PHE A 254 15.02 -18.44 4.45
C PHE A 254 14.52 -19.18 3.19
N THR A 255 15.14 -20.33 2.91
CA THR A 255 14.64 -21.29 1.92
C THR A 255 14.09 -22.51 2.64
N PHE A 256 12.88 -22.92 2.28
CA PHE A 256 12.18 -24.05 2.89
C PHE A 256 12.38 -25.32 2.07
N PHE A 257 13.04 -26.30 2.66
CA PHE A 257 13.19 -27.62 2.09
C PHE A 257 12.11 -28.55 2.62
N MET A 258 11.26 -29.06 1.71
CA MET A 258 10.33 -30.12 2.05
C MET A 258 11.05 -31.46 1.96
N ALA A 259 11.24 -32.13 3.10
CA ALA A 259 11.90 -33.42 3.16
C ALA A 259 10.94 -34.51 3.67
N ARG A 260 11.06 -35.71 3.09
CA ARG A 260 10.40 -36.92 3.59
C ARG A 260 11.40 -37.74 4.38
N TYR A 261 11.05 -38.08 5.62
CA TYR A 261 11.85 -38.97 6.45
C TYR A 261 11.69 -40.42 6.00
N ASP A 262 12.80 -41.06 5.61
CA ASP A 262 12.85 -42.48 5.29
C ASP A 262 13.20 -43.28 6.56
N ARG A 263 12.19 -43.94 7.12
CA ARG A 263 12.33 -44.75 8.35
C ARG A 263 13.26 -45.94 8.19
N SER A 264 13.45 -46.46 6.97
CA SER A 264 14.27 -47.65 6.73
C SER A 264 15.77 -47.34 6.76
N LYS A 265 16.14 -46.13 6.32
CA LYS A 265 17.54 -45.67 6.23
C LYS A 265 17.90 -44.68 7.32
N GLY A 266 16.92 -44.13 8.04
CA GLY A 266 17.13 -43.06 9.01
C GLY A 266 17.55 -41.74 8.38
N THR A 267 17.28 -41.54 7.09
CA THR A 267 17.72 -40.37 6.32
C THR A 267 16.55 -39.51 5.86
N TYR A 268 16.77 -38.20 5.73
CA TYR A 268 15.80 -37.29 5.14
C TYR A 268 16.04 -37.16 3.63
N ARG A 269 15.02 -37.46 2.82
CA ARG A 269 15.06 -37.23 1.38
C ARG A 269 14.40 -35.90 1.06
N ILE A 270 15.18 -34.93 0.61
CA ILE A 270 14.69 -33.63 0.13
C ILE A 270 13.90 -33.86 -1.16
N LEU A 271 12.67 -33.34 -1.21
CA LEU A 271 11.77 -33.42 -2.36
C LEU A 271 11.81 -32.12 -3.16
N HIS A 272 11.65 -30.99 -2.48
CA HIS A 272 11.58 -29.68 -3.10
C HIS A 272 12.20 -28.60 -2.22
N ALA A 273 12.75 -27.57 -2.88
CA ALA A 273 13.15 -26.31 -2.27
C ALA A 273 12.17 -25.21 -2.67
N HIS A 274 11.76 -24.39 -1.71
CA HIS A 274 10.77 -23.34 -1.89
C HIS A 274 11.25 -22.03 -1.28
N ASN A 275 11.13 -20.94 -2.04
CA ASN A 275 11.14 -19.59 -1.52
C ASN A 275 9.70 -19.06 -1.57
N PHE A 276 9.12 -18.85 -0.39
CA PHE A 276 7.74 -18.40 -0.25
C PHE A 276 7.59 -16.89 -0.06
N GLY A 277 8.69 -16.13 -0.06
CA GLY A 277 8.68 -14.70 0.21
C GLY A 277 8.62 -14.33 1.71
N GLU A 278 9.00 -13.09 2.00
CA GLU A 278 9.06 -12.52 3.34
C GLU A 278 7.71 -12.62 4.09
N LYS A 279 6.58 -12.41 3.37
CA LYS A 279 5.24 -12.44 3.98
C LYS A 279 4.90 -13.82 4.55
N PHE A 280 5.24 -14.88 3.84
CA PHE A 280 4.96 -16.24 4.29
C PHE A 280 5.91 -16.68 5.40
N GLU A 281 7.20 -16.33 5.31
CA GLU A 281 8.16 -16.52 6.40
C GLU A 281 7.66 -15.91 7.70
N ASN A 282 7.16 -14.67 7.62
CA ASN A 282 6.60 -13.96 8.76
C ASN A 282 5.42 -14.73 9.38
N GLN A 283 4.61 -15.44 8.59
CA GLN A 283 3.54 -16.30 9.12
C GLN A 283 4.10 -17.55 9.81
N ILE A 284 5.12 -18.19 9.24
CA ILE A 284 5.77 -19.36 9.86
C ILE A 284 6.41 -18.95 11.19
N ILE A 285 7.15 -17.84 11.23
CA ILE A 285 7.78 -17.36 12.46
C ILE A 285 6.70 -17.09 13.52
N ARG A 286 5.61 -16.39 13.17
CA ARG A 286 4.46 -16.18 14.07
C ARG A 286 3.88 -17.49 14.60
N PHE A 287 3.79 -18.51 13.76
CA PHE A 287 3.29 -19.83 14.17
C PHE A 287 4.24 -20.51 15.16
N MET A 288 5.54 -20.52 14.88
CA MET A 288 6.57 -21.07 15.77
C MET A 288 6.61 -20.35 17.12
N THR A 289 6.31 -19.06 17.15
CA THR A 289 6.44 -18.21 18.35
C THR A 289 5.14 -18.01 19.11
N LYS A 290 4.03 -18.64 18.69
CA LYS A 290 2.68 -18.43 19.25
C LYS A 290 2.58 -18.68 20.77
N GLY A 291 3.46 -19.52 21.33
CA GLY A 291 3.51 -19.82 22.76
C GLY A 291 4.40 -18.90 23.61
N VAL A 292 5.17 -17.99 23.00
CA VAL A 292 6.19 -17.21 23.71
C VAL A 292 5.56 -15.96 24.37
N LYS A 293 5.43 -16.00 25.70
CA LYS A 293 4.85 -14.93 26.53
C LYS A 293 5.85 -13.86 26.99
N ALA A 294 7.14 -13.99 26.66
CA ALA A 294 8.18 -13.03 27.06
C ALA A 294 7.87 -11.61 26.53
N SER A 295 8.24 -10.56 27.26
CA SER A 295 8.10 -9.17 26.79
C SER A 295 9.10 -8.86 25.66
N LEU A 296 8.89 -7.77 24.92
CA LEU A 296 9.83 -7.36 23.86
C LEU A 296 11.24 -7.11 24.44
N GLU A 297 11.32 -6.44 25.58
CA GLU A 297 12.59 -6.15 26.27
C GLU A 297 13.35 -7.43 26.64
N THR A 298 12.63 -8.44 27.16
CA THR A 298 13.24 -9.75 27.46
C THR A 298 13.70 -10.46 26.19
N LEU A 299 12.94 -10.38 25.10
CA LEU A 299 13.34 -10.97 23.82
C LEU A 299 14.59 -10.31 23.26
N GLU A 300 14.68 -8.98 23.29
CA GLU A 300 15.88 -8.26 22.87
C GLU A 300 17.08 -8.57 23.77
N ALA A 301 16.89 -8.65 25.09
CA ALA A 301 17.94 -9.04 26.01
C ALA A 301 18.45 -10.46 25.73
N ASN A 302 17.53 -11.39 25.45
CA ASN A 302 17.88 -12.77 25.07
C ASN A 302 18.64 -12.81 23.75
N LEU A 303 18.23 -12.02 22.75
CA LEU A 303 18.95 -11.91 21.48
C LEU A 303 20.38 -11.38 21.71
N ARG A 304 20.55 -10.29 22.48
CA ARG A 304 21.87 -9.74 22.81
C ARG A 304 22.75 -10.76 23.53
N ALA A 305 22.20 -11.46 24.52
CA ALA A 305 22.91 -12.52 25.23
C ALA A 305 23.30 -13.68 24.30
N TYR A 306 22.43 -14.04 23.36
CA TYR A 306 22.71 -15.06 22.35
C TYR A 306 23.83 -14.64 21.40
N CYS A 307 23.78 -13.41 20.86
CA CYS A 307 24.86 -12.84 20.06
C CYS A 307 26.19 -12.80 20.83
N GLN A 308 26.18 -12.42 22.11
CA GLN A 308 27.39 -12.38 22.94
C GLN A 308 27.97 -13.78 23.11
N LYS A 309 27.14 -14.80 23.36
CA LYS A 309 27.58 -16.20 23.44
C LYS A 309 28.27 -16.66 22.15
N LEU A 310 27.74 -16.26 20.99
CA LEU A 310 28.35 -16.58 19.69
C LEU A 310 29.71 -15.88 19.49
N ILE A 311 29.86 -14.65 19.99
CA ILE A 311 31.14 -13.92 19.99
C ILE A 311 32.15 -14.62 20.92
N ASP A 312 31.74 -14.96 22.14
CA ASP A 312 32.62 -15.57 23.15
C ASP A 312 33.10 -16.95 22.71
N THR A 313 32.26 -17.69 21.97
CA THR A 313 32.61 -18.99 21.38
C THR A 313 33.35 -18.88 20.04
N GLN A 314 33.68 -17.66 19.59
CA GLN A 314 34.40 -17.36 18.34
C GLN A 314 33.76 -17.98 17.08
N LYS A 315 32.44 -18.22 17.11
CA LYS A 315 31.70 -18.77 15.96
C LYS A 315 31.40 -17.74 14.88
N VAL A 316 31.68 -16.47 15.15
CA VAL A 316 31.27 -15.33 14.30
C VAL A 316 32.52 -14.54 13.87
N PRO A 317 32.63 -14.14 12.59
CA PRO A 317 33.70 -13.28 12.10
C PRO A 317 33.84 -11.99 12.90
N GLU A 318 35.07 -11.51 13.09
CA GLU A 318 35.37 -10.35 13.94
C GLU A 318 34.68 -9.06 13.45
N VAL A 319 34.46 -8.92 12.15
CA VAL A 319 33.70 -7.81 11.54
C VAL A 319 32.26 -7.79 12.07
N ILE A 320 31.58 -8.94 12.11
CA ILE A 320 30.20 -9.07 12.58
C ILE A 320 30.14 -8.91 14.10
N ALA A 321 31.11 -9.51 14.82
CA ALA A 321 31.25 -9.32 16.26
C ALA A 321 31.39 -7.84 16.64
N ASN A 322 32.16 -7.06 15.88
CA ASN A 322 32.32 -5.63 16.09
C ASN A 322 31.05 -4.82 15.78
N ILE A 323 30.23 -5.26 14.82
CA ILE A 323 28.91 -4.65 14.53
C ILE A 323 27.96 -4.87 15.72
N TRP A 324 27.88 -6.11 16.23
CA TRP A 324 27.03 -6.45 17.38
C TRP A 324 27.47 -5.73 18.66
N ARG A 325 28.78 -5.65 18.95
CA ARG A 325 29.32 -4.90 20.11
C ARG A 325 28.99 -3.41 20.08
N LYS A 326 28.91 -2.81 18.88
CA LYS A 326 28.55 -1.38 18.70
C LYS A 326 27.05 -1.11 18.86
N GLY A 327 26.24 -2.12 19.20
CA GLY A 327 24.79 -1.99 19.34
C GLY A 327 24.06 -1.75 18.02
N ARG A 328 24.74 -1.88 16.88
CA ARG A 328 24.14 -1.81 15.54
C ARG A 328 23.61 -3.19 15.16
N LEU A 329 22.63 -3.67 15.92
CA LEU A 329 21.76 -4.76 15.46
C LEU A 329 20.80 -4.13 14.43
N GLN A 330 21.31 -3.98 13.21
CA GLN A 330 20.52 -3.66 12.04
C GLN A 330 21.01 -4.57 10.93
N LEU A 331 20.32 -5.69 10.73
CA LEU A 331 20.22 -6.24 9.38
C LEU A 331 19.08 -5.48 8.69
N THR A 332 19.34 -4.23 8.31
CA THR A 332 18.60 -3.67 7.19
C THR A 332 18.97 -4.50 5.96
N ALA A 333 17.98 -5.07 5.30
CA ALA A 333 18.11 -5.60 3.96
C ALA A 333 18.96 -4.62 3.11
N ASN A 334 19.91 -5.17 2.35
CA ASN A 334 20.95 -4.54 1.53
C ASN A 334 22.33 -4.36 2.18
N GLN A 335 23.19 -5.35 1.94
CA GLN A 335 24.52 -5.07 1.40
C GLN A 335 24.64 -5.72 0.03
N HIS A 336 24.58 -4.90 -1.02
CA HIS A 336 25.03 -5.26 -2.36
C HIS A 336 26.53 -5.61 -2.28
N ALA A 337 26.85 -6.91 -2.31
CA ALA A 337 28.17 -7.35 -2.70
C ALA A 337 28.28 -7.19 -4.22
N LYS A 338 29.17 -6.28 -4.66
CA LYS A 338 29.57 -6.13 -6.06
C LYS A 338 30.07 -7.48 -6.61
N PRO A 339 29.85 -7.78 -7.90
CA PRO A 339 30.44 -8.95 -8.53
C PRO A 339 31.97 -8.81 -8.52
N ILE A 340 32.64 -9.85 -8.05
CA ILE A 340 34.09 -10.00 -8.12
C ILE A 340 34.45 -10.19 -9.59
N ASP A 341 35.21 -9.26 -10.15
CA ASP A 341 35.84 -9.40 -11.46
C ASP A 341 36.73 -10.64 -11.48
N ILE A 342 36.44 -11.53 -12.42
CA ILE A 342 37.30 -12.64 -12.80
C ILE A 342 38.49 -12.03 -13.54
N ALA A 343 39.64 -11.97 -12.87
CA ALA A 343 40.91 -11.71 -13.53
C ALA A 343 41.22 -12.90 -14.45
N GLN A 344 41.35 -12.60 -15.73
CA GLN A 344 41.89 -13.50 -16.75
C GLN A 344 43.31 -13.93 -16.38
N GLY A 345 43.54 -15.23 -16.44
CA GLY A 345 44.83 -15.89 -16.61
C GLY A 345 44.68 -16.95 -17.68
#